data_AF-A0A060YW97-F1
#
_entry.id   AF-A0A060YW97-F1
#
_cell.length_a   1.000
_cell.length_b   1.000
_cell.length_c   1.000
_cell.angle_alpha   90.00
_cell.angle_beta   90.00
_cell.angle_gamma   90.00
#
_symmetry.space_group_name_H-M   'P 1'
#
loop_
_entity.id
_entity.type
_entity.pdbx_description
1 polymer ?
#
loop_
_entity_poly.entity_id
_entity_poly.type
_entity_poly.pdbx_seq_one_letter_code
_entity_poly.pdbx_strand_id
1 'polypeptide(L)'
;MLLGEVFELVQLLFVVGFTVFLANCVDYDILFANKFVNHTDSSKVTLPDAFLPVDVCSASIRDNVAVMFVLMISGVFWLHRLIKFIYNVCCYWEIRSFYTNALKMSMAELPYFTWQEVQARIVEIQKEHQICIHKKELTELDIYHRILRFKNYMVAMVNKSLLPVRFRPPLLGESVFYTRGLKYNFELIFFWGPGWCVCVCVCVCVCAC
;
A
#
# COMPACT_ATOMS: atom_id res chain seq x y z
N MET A 1 -8.26 -4.31 8.71
CA MET A 1 -7.41 -4.51 7.51
C MET A 1 -8.06 -3.89 6.28
N LEU A 2 -9.21 -4.38 5.82
CA LEU A 2 -9.93 -3.82 4.65
C LEU A 2 -10.15 -2.30 4.70
N LEU A 3 -10.66 -1.78 5.82
CA LEU A 3 -10.89 -0.34 5.98
C LEU A 3 -9.60 0.49 5.83
N GLY A 4 -8.46 -0.04 6.28
CA GLY A 4 -7.16 0.61 6.11
C GLY A 4 -6.77 0.69 4.65
N GLU A 5 -6.86 -0.42 3.91
CA GLU A 5 -6.55 -0.43 2.47
C GLU A 5 -7.48 0.49 1.65
N VAL A 6 -8.76 0.58 2.03
CA VAL A 6 -9.71 1.53 1.42
C VAL A 6 -9.28 2.98 1.69
N PHE A 7 -8.90 3.32 2.93
CA PHE A 7 -8.43 4.66 3.25
C PHE A 7 -7.16 5.01 2.47
N GLU A 8 -6.23 4.08 2.29
CA GLU A 8 -5.03 4.37 1.51
C GLU A 8 -5.31 4.57 0.01
N LEU A 9 -6.35 3.93 -0.55
CA LEU A 9 -6.83 4.17 -1.92
C LEU A 9 -7.48 5.55 -2.06
N VAL A 10 -8.33 5.91 -1.10
CA VAL A 10 -9.01 7.22 -1.05
C VAL A 10 -7.98 8.33 -0.84
N GLN A 11 -6.98 8.13 0.01
CA GLN A 11 -5.92 9.09 0.25
C GLN A 11 -5.16 9.45 -1.03
N LEU A 12 -4.87 8.47 -1.88
CA LEU A 12 -4.20 8.74 -3.16
C LEU A 12 -5.07 9.59 -4.09
N LEU A 13 -6.36 9.27 -4.21
CA LEU A 13 -7.31 10.07 -4.99
C LEU A 13 -7.43 11.49 -4.46
N PHE A 14 -7.52 11.63 -3.14
CA PHE A 14 -7.61 12.92 -2.48
C PHE A 14 -6.35 13.76 -2.74
N VAL A 15 -5.16 13.21 -2.53
CA VAL A 15 -3.90 13.96 -2.73
C VAL A 15 -3.74 14.39 -4.19
N VAL A 16 -3.96 13.49 -5.14
CA VAL A 16 -3.83 13.82 -6.59
C VAL A 16 -4.91 14.82 -7.00
N GLY A 17 -6.17 14.55 -6.69
CA GLY A 17 -7.29 15.40 -7.06
C GLY A 17 -7.21 16.80 -6.43
N PHE A 18 -6.88 16.88 -5.15
CA PHE A 18 -6.74 18.16 -4.46
C PHE A 18 -5.55 18.98 -4.98
N THR A 19 -4.43 18.33 -5.28
CA THR A 19 -3.27 19.02 -5.87
C THR A 19 -3.59 19.57 -7.26
N VAL A 20 -4.27 18.80 -8.11
CA VAL A 20 -4.68 19.25 -9.45
C VAL A 20 -5.72 20.37 -9.36
N PHE A 21 -6.66 20.28 -8.42
CA PHE A 21 -7.65 21.32 -8.15
C PHE A 21 -6.98 22.64 -7.75
N LEU A 22 -6.06 22.61 -6.77
CA LEU A 22 -5.33 23.82 -6.35
C LEU A 22 -4.53 24.41 -7.51
N ALA A 23 -3.87 23.57 -8.31
CA ALA A 23 -3.01 24.04 -9.39
C ALA A 23 -3.74 24.65 -10.60
N ASN A 24 -4.98 24.22 -10.91
CA ASN A 24 -5.66 24.60 -12.17
C ASN A 24 -7.06 25.19 -11.97
N CYS A 25 -7.73 24.98 -10.83
CA CYS A 25 -9.10 25.45 -10.61
C CYS A 25 -9.19 26.66 -9.66
N VAL A 26 -8.08 27.14 -9.10
CA VAL A 26 -8.06 28.27 -8.15
C VAL A 26 -7.43 29.49 -8.82
N ASP A 27 -8.19 30.58 -8.90
CA ASP A 27 -7.68 31.89 -9.31
C ASP A 27 -6.99 32.55 -8.12
N TYR A 28 -5.65 32.44 -8.09
CA TYR A 28 -4.82 33.02 -7.06
C TYR A 28 -4.76 34.56 -7.11
N ASP A 29 -5.05 35.20 -8.25
CA ASP A 29 -5.02 36.66 -8.36
C ASP A 29 -6.21 37.29 -7.66
N ILE A 30 -7.37 36.64 -7.69
CA ILE A 30 -8.54 37.01 -6.90
C ILE A 30 -8.30 36.69 -5.42
N LEU A 31 -7.72 35.52 -5.12
CA LEU A 31 -7.46 35.08 -3.74
C LEU A 31 -6.44 35.98 -3.00
N PHE A 32 -5.40 36.46 -3.69
CA PHE A 32 -4.39 37.36 -3.13
C PHE A 32 -4.68 38.85 -3.34
N ALA A 33 -5.88 39.20 -3.81
CA ALA A 33 -6.32 40.57 -4.04
C ALA A 33 -5.47 41.38 -5.04
N ASN A 34 -4.81 40.70 -6.00
CA ASN A 34 -4.14 41.34 -7.13
C ASN A 34 -5.15 41.88 -8.16
N LYS A 35 -6.35 41.30 -8.19
CA LYS A 35 -7.45 41.69 -9.08
C LYS A 35 -8.72 41.95 -8.25
N PHE A 36 -9.28 43.16 -8.38
CA PHE A 36 -10.57 43.47 -7.75
C PHE A 36 -11.70 42.87 -8.56
N VAL A 37 -12.53 42.05 -7.91
CA VAL A 37 -13.80 41.59 -8.48
C VAL A 37 -14.76 42.78 -8.44
N ASN A 38 -15.35 43.13 -9.59
CA ASN A 38 -16.34 44.20 -9.72
C ASN A 38 -17.67 43.77 -9.08
N HIS A 39 -17.72 43.66 -7.76
CA HIS A 39 -18.98 43.70 -7.03
C HIS A 39 -19.31 45.15 -6.72
N THR A 40 -20.46 45.60 -7.23
CA THR A 40 -20.98 46.96 -7.06
C THR A 40 -21.31 47.32 -5.61
N ASP A 41 -21.35 46.35 -4.69
CA ASP A 41 -21.66 46.57 -3.28
C ASP A 41 -20.69 45.80 -2.37
N SER A 42 -19.71 46.52 -1.81
CA SER A 42 -18.90 46.20 -0.61
C SER A 42 -18.56 44.72 -0.25
N SER A 43 -17.28 44.38 -0.41
CA SER A 43 -16.30 44.27 0.71
C SER A 43 -15.75 42.94 1.23
N LYS A 44 -16.12 41.74 0.74
CA LYS A 44 -15.37 40.52 1.11
C LYS A 44 -15.29 39.52 -0.04
N VAL A 45 -14.06 39.18 -0.45
CA VAL A 45 -13.81 38.05 -1.36
C VAL A 45 -14.19 36.78 -0.61
N THR A 46 -15.14 36.01 -1.15
CA THR A 46 -15.50 34.71 -0.59
C THR A 46 -14.69 33.62 -1.28
N LEU A 47 -14.40 32.52 -0.58
CA LEU A 47 -13.68 31.39 -1.18
C LEU A 47 -14.28 30.88 -2.50
N PRO A 48 -15.62 30.75 -2.68
CA PRO A 48 -16.18 30.31 -3.95
C PRO A 48 -15.95 31.29 -5.11
N ASP A 49 -15.68 32.58 -4.85
CA ASP A 49 -15.36 33.55 -5.90
C ASP A 49 -13.96 33.31 -6.51
N ALA A 50 -13.08 32.61 -5.79
CA ALA A 50 -11.76 32.22 -6.28
C ALA A 50 -11.77 30.87 -7.03
N PHE A 51 -12.90 30.15 -7.03
CA PHE A 51 -13.01 28.89 -7.74
C PHE A 51 -13.49 29.12 -9.17
N LEU A 52 -12.68 28.69 -10.14
CA LEU A 52 -13.06 28.73 -11.54
C LEU A 52 -14.26 27.81 -11.80
N PRO A 53 -15.16 28.19 -12.71
CA PRO A 53 -16.27 27.32 -13.09
C PRO A 53 -15.73 26.04 -13.75
N VAL A 54 -16.48 24.94 -13.61
CA VAL A 54 -16.02 23.58 -13.91
C VAL A 54 -15.60 23.41 -15.38
N ASP A 55 -16.29 24.09 -16.29
CA ASP A 55 -16.00 24.14 -17.72
C ASP A 55 -14.62 24.75 -17.99
N VAL A 56 -14.32 25.91 -17.40
CA VAL A 56 -13.03 26.59 -17.55
C VAL A 56 -11.91 25.80 -16.90
N CYS A 57 -12.13 25.24 -15.70
CA CYS A 57 -11.11 24.41 -15.08
C CYS A 57 -10.83 23.14 -15.90
N SER A 58 -11.86 22.48 -16.42
CA SER A 58 -11.68 21.27 -17.25
C SER A 58 -10.92 21.55 -18.55
N ALA A 59 -11.14 22.72 -19.16
CA ALA A 59 -10.38 23.19 -20.31
C ALA A 59 -8.92 23.44 -19.93
N SER A 60 -8.65 24.15 -18.83
CA SER A 60 -7.30 24.43 -18.34
C SER A 60 -6.51 23.15 -18.04
N ILE A 61 -7.16 22.14 -17.42
CA ILE A 61 -6.53 20.84 -17.18
C ILE A 61 -6.20 20.15 -18.49
N ARG A 62 -7.11 20.16 -19.47
CA ARG A 62 -6.93 19.51 -20.77
C ARG A 62 -5.83 20.16 -21.61
N ASP A 63 -5.71 21.48 -21.55
CA ASP A 63 -4.68 22.24 -22.25
C ASP A 63 -3.29 22.03 -21.63
N ASN A 64 -3.23 21.73 -20.33
CA ASN A 64 -1.98 21.47 -19.63
C ASN A 64 -1.51 20.02 -19.79
N VAL A 65 -0.64 19.80 -20.79
CA VAL A 65 -0.07 18.49 -21.12
C VAL A 65 0.62 17.82 -19.92
N ALA A 66 1.31 18.58 -19.08
CA ALA A 66 2.02 18.02 -17.92
C ALA A 66 1.04 17.47 -16.87
N VAL A 67 -0.04 18.21 -16.58
CA VAL A 67 -1.10 17.77 -15.66
C VAL A 67 -1.82 16.55 -16.21
N MET A 68 -2.17 16.56 -17.50
CA MET A 68 -2.77 15.40 -18.17
C MET A 68 -1.89 14.16 -18.08
N PHE A 69 -0.58 14.28 -18.31
CA PHE A 69 0.35 13.16 -18.19
C PHE A 69 0.41 12.59 -16.77
N VAL A 70 0.47 13.45 -15.76
CA VAL A 70 0.47 13.06 -14.33
C VAL A 70 -0.84 12.37 -13.95
N LEU A 71 -1.98 12.88 -14.42
CA LEU A 71 -3.30 12.28 -14.21
C LEU A 71 -3.40 10.90 -14.84
N MET A 72 -2.87 10.72 -16.06
CA MET A 72 -2.86 9.43 -16.74
C MET A 72 -2.03 8.39 -15.99
N ILE A 73 -0.80 8.72 -15.57
CA ILE A 73 0.05 7.80 -14.78
C ILE A 73 -0.62 7.46 -13.45
N SER A 74 -1.15 8.47 -12.76
CA SER A 74 -1.82 8.29 -11.48
C SER A 74 -3.06 7.41 -11.61
N GLY A 75 -3.82 7.57 -12.70
CA GLY A 75 -4.98 6.75 -13.02
C GLY A 75 -4.63 5.27 -13.25
N VAL A 76 -3.59 5.00 -14.04
CA VAL A 76 -3.09 3.63 -14.26
C VAL A 76 -2.60 3.00 -12.96
N PHE A 77 -1.82 3.74 -12.16
CA PHE A 77 -1.33 3.25 -10.87
C PHE A 77 -2.46 2.99 -9.88
N TRP A 78 -3.47 3.87 -9.84
CA TRP A 78 -4.65 3.70 -9.01
C TRP A 78 -5.47 2.48 -9.44
N LEU A 79 -5.69 2.28 -10.74
CA LEU A 79 -6.39 1.11 -11.27
C LEU A 79 -5.65 -0.20 -10.93
N HIS A 80 -4.33 -0.24 -11.13
CA HIS A 80 -3.53 -1.39 -10.72
C HIS A 80 -3.69 -1.70 -9.23
N ARG A 81 -3.67 -0.66 -8.37
CA ARG A 81 -3.86 -0.82 -6.93
C ARG A 81 -5.27 -1.29 -6.57
N LEU A 82 -6.29 -0.81 -7.31
CA LEU A 82 -7.67 -1.27 -7.15
C LEU A 82 -7.82 -2.75 -7.50
N ILE A 83 -7.25 -3.20 -8.61
CA ILE A 83 -7.27 -4.61 -9.02
C ILE A 83 -6.60 -5.47 -7.94
N LYS A 84 -5.44 -5.05 -7.44
CA LYS A 84 -4.74 -5.73 -6.35
C LYS A 84 -5.58 -5.78 -5.06
N PHE A 85 -6.26 -4.69 -4.72
CA PHE A 85 -7.17 -4.63 -3.58
C PHE A 85 -8.33 -5.63 -3.72
N ILE A 86 -8.97 -5.70 -4.89
CA ILE A 86 -10.06 -6.66 -5.15
C ILE A 86 -9.55 -8.10 -5.01
N TYR A 87 -8.37 -8.41 -5.57
CA TYR A 87 -7.75 -9.72 -5.41
C TYR A 87 -7.48 -10.06 -3.92
N ASN A 88 -6.91 -9.11 -3.17
CA ASN A 88 -6.65 -9.29 -1.74
C ASN A 88 -7.95 -9.51 -0.94
N VAL A 89 -9.05 -8.82 -1.27
CA VAL A 89 -10.36 -9.03 -0.64
C VAL A 89 -10.82 -10.47 -0.80
N CYS A 90 -10.69 -11.05 -1.99
CA CYS A 90 -11.03 -12.45 -2.23
C CYS A 90 -10.16 -13.39 -1.37
N CYS A 91 -8.84 -13.17 -1.33
CA CYS A 91 -7.93 -13.97 -0.49
C CYS A 91 -8.25 -13.81 1.01
N TYR A 92 -8.55 -12.60 1.49
CA TYR A 92 -8.94 -12.38 2.88
C TYR A 92 -10.28 -13.03 3.22
N TRP A 93 -11.19 -13.16 2.25
CA TRP A 93 -12.44 -13.87 2.44
C TRP A 93 -12.22 -15.36 2.64
N GLU A 94 -11.32 -15.96 1.87
CA GLU A 94 -10.93 -17.36 2.02
C GLU A 94 -10.27 -17.61 3.38
N ILE A 95 -9.34 -16.74 3.79
CA ILE A 95 -8.73 -16.78 5.12
C ILE A 95 -9.81 -16.64 6.20
N ARG A 96 -10.79 -15.75 6.02
CA ARG A 96 -11.92 -15.60 6.96
C ARG A 96 -12.74 -16.88 7.08
N SER A 97 -13.01 -17.54 5.96
CA SER A 97 -13.69 -18.83 5.93
C SER A 97 -12.89 -19.87 6.70
N PHE A 98 -11.57 -19.91 6.52
CA PHE A 98 -10.68 -20.80 7.27
C PHE A 98 -10.74 -20.59 8.79
N TYR A 99 -10.67 -19.34 9.27
CA TYR A 99 -10.79 -19.04 10.70
C TYR A 99 -12.14 -19.47 11.29
N THR A 100 -13.22 -19.26 10.54
CA THR A 100 -14.58 -19.52 11.03
C THR A 100 -14.91 -21.01 10.99
N ASN A 101 -14.58 -21.69 9.88
CA ASN A 101 -14.99 -23.07 9.62
C ASN A 101 -13.99 -24.09 10.17
N ALA A 102 -12.68 -23.88 9.98
CA ALA A 102 -11.66 -24.81 10.43
C ALA A 102 -11.25 -24.53 11.88
N LEU A 103 -10.85 -23.29 12.19
CA LEU A 103 -10.39 -22.91 13.54
C LEU A 103 -11.52 -22.76 14.57
N LYS A 104 -12.77 -22.72 14.12
CA LYS A 104 -13.98 -22.50 14.95
C LYS A 104 -13.85 -21.25 15.84
N MET A 105 -13.24 -20.19 15.31
CA MET A 105 -13.07 -18.91 15.99
C MET A 105 -13.97 -17.86 15.35
N SER A 106 -14.74 -17.13 16.16
CA SER A 106 -15.53 -16.01 15.66
C SER A 106 -14.65 -14.81 15.34
N MET A 107 -14.99 -14.07 14.28
CA MET A 107 -14.28 -12.84 13.92
C MET A 107 -14.36 -11.75 14.99
N ALA A 108 -15.40 -11.78 15.83
CA ALA A 108 -15.55 -10.85 16.95
C ALA A 108 -14.57 -11.15 18.09
N GLU A 109 -14.11 -12.40 18.20
CA GLU A 109 -13.26 -12.86 19.30
C GLU A 109 -11.78 -12.78 18.97
N LEU A 110 -11.42 -12.73 17.67
CA LEU A 110 -10.05 -12.67 17.18
C LEU A 110 -9.15 -11.64 17.89
N PRO A 111 -9.61 -10.42 18.24
CA PRO A 111 -8.78 -9.45 18.97
C PRO A 111 -8.41 -9.86 20.39
N TYR A 112 -9.14 -10.80 21.00
CA TYR A 112 -8.90 -11.27 22.37
C TYR A 112 -7.97 -12.48 22.43
N PHE A 113 -7.65 -13.09 21.29
CA PHE A 113 -6.71 -14.21 21.21
C PHE A 113 -5.28 -13.73 20.99
N THR A 114 -4.34 -14.39 21.67
CA THR A 114 -2.92 -14.20 21.41
C THR A 114 -2.48 -14.96 20.17
N TRP A 115 -1.39 -14.52 19.53
CA TRP A 115 -0.82 -15.22 18.38
C TRP A 115 -0.42 -16.67 18.72
N GLN A 116 0.05 -16.92 19.95
CA GLN A 116 0.44 -18.26 20.38
C GLN A 116 -0.75 -19.21 20.42
N GLU A 117 -1.92 -18.76 20.88
CA GLU A 117 -3.15 -19.56 20.89
C GLU A 117 -3.63 -19.85 19.47
N VAL A 118 -3.60 -18.86 18.58
CA VAL A 118 -3.94 -19.04 17.16
C VAL A 118 -2.98 -20.05 16.51
N GLN A 119 -1.68 -19.92 16.76
CA GLN A 119 -0.66 -20.80 16.23
C GLN A 119 -0.82 -22.25 16.72
N ALA A 120 -1.08 -22.45 18.01
CA ALA A 120 -1.31 -23.77 18.59
C ALA A 120 -2.51 -24.47 17.92
N ARG A 121 -3.62 -23.73 17.71
CA ARG A 121 -4.80 -24.28 17.01
C ARG A 121 -4.53 -24.62 15.55
N ILE A 122 -3.72 -23.83 14.84
CA ILE A 122 -3.30 -24.15 13.46
C ILE A 122 -2.51 -25.46 13.43
N VAL A 123 -1.58 -25.67 14.37
CA VAL A 123 -0.78 -26.90 14.47
C VAL A 123 -1.65 -28.11 14.80
N GLU A 124 -2.65 -27.96 15.65
CA GLU A 124 -3.60 -29.01 16.00
C GLU A 124 -4.46 -29.41 14.80
N ILE A 125 -5.05 -28.42 14.11
CA ILE A 125 -5.93 -28.63 12.95
C ILE A 125 -5.20 -29.22 11.76
N GLN A 126 -3.90 -28.97 11.60
CA GLN A 126 -3.08 -29.61 10.57
C GLN A 126 -3.16 -31.15 10.61
N LYS A 127 -3.34 -31.73 11.81
CA LYS A 127 -3.42 -33.18 12.00
C LYS A 127 -4.73 -33.74 11.43
N GLU A 128 -5.81 -32.97 11.52
CA GLU A 128 -7.15 -33.35 11.04
C GLU A 128 -7.36 -32.96 9.57
N HIS A 129 -6.97 -31.74 9.20
CA HIS A 129 -7.00 -31.19 7.86
C HIS A 129 -5.56 -31.11 7.33
N GLN A 130 -5.23 -31.91 6.31
CA GLN A 130 -3.90 -31.89 5.67
C GLN A 130 -3.70 -30.60 4.84
N ILE A 131 -3.56 -29.45 5.50
CA ILE A 131 -3.31 -28.13 4.88
C ILE A 131 -1.87 -28.03 4.34
N CYS A 132 -1.02 -29.04 4.60
CA CYS A 132 0.29 -29.19 3.97
C CYS A 132 0.44 -30.62 3.48
N ILE A 133 0.38 -30.79 2.16
CA ILE A 133 0.34 -32.12 1.50
C ILE A 133 1.63 -32.92 1.75
N HIS A 134 2.77 -32.24 1.92
CA HIS A 134 4.09 -32.88 1.99
C HIS A 134 4.59 -33.21 3.40
N LYS A 135 3.98 -32.65 4.45
CA LYS A 135 4.44 -32.85 5.84
C LYS A 135 3.26 -33.10 6.76
N LYS A 136 3.19 -34.31 7.32
CA LYS A 136 2.09 -34.76 8.19
C LYS A 136 1.99 -33.99 9.51
N GLU A 137 3.10 -33.43 9.99
CA GLU A 137 3.15 -32.63 11.22
C GLU A 137 3.85 -31.29 10.97
N LEU A 138 3.14 -30.19 11.21
CA LEU A 138 3.73 -28.85 11.23
C LEU A 138 4.26 -28.56 12.63
N THR A 139 5.46 -28.00 12.72
CA THR A 139 5.94 -27.41 13.98
C THR A 139 5.68 -25.91 13.99
N GLU A 140 5.64 -25.31 15.18
CA GLU A 140 5.57 -23.86 15.35
C GLU A 140 6.69 -23.15 14.58
N LEU A 141 7.90 -23.71 14.65
CA LEU A 141 9.08 -23.20 13.97
C LEU A 141 8.92 -23.17 12.43
N ASP A 142 8.24 -24.16 11.85
CA ASP A 142 7.97 -24.19 10.41
C ASP A 142 7.06 -23.03 9.99
N ILE A 143 6.06 -22.68 10.80
CA ILE A 143 5.17 -21.52 10.56
C ILE A 143 5.99 -20.22 10.59
N TYR A 144 6.86 -20.05 11.59
CA TYR A 144 7.74 -18.89 11.67
C TYR A 144 8.66 -18.78 10.45
N HIS A 145 9.28 -19.88 10.02
CA HIS A 145 10.14 -19.88 8.84
C HIS A 145 9.39 -19.54 7.54
N ARG A 146 8.13 -19.96 7.41
CA ARG A 146 7.28 -19.59 6.26
C ARG A 146 6.96 -18.10 6.25
N ILE A 147 6.48 -17.56 7.37
CA ILE A 147 6.06 -16.15 7.49
C ILE A 147 7.26 -15.19 7.38
N LEU A 148 8.37 -15.52 8.03
CA LEU A 148 9.52 -14.63 8.18
C LEU A 148 10.62 -14.87 7.14
N ARG A 149 10.44 -15.78 6.18
CA ARG A 149 11.45 -16.17 5.19
C ARG A 149 12.23 -14.99 4.62
N PHE A 150 11.53 -14.05 3.98
CA PHE A 150 12.15 -12.90 3.33
C PHE A 150 12.73 -11.89 4.32
N LYS A 151 12.09 -11.72 5.49
CA LYS A 151 12.60 -10.83 6.54
C LYS A 151 13.91 -11.34 7.13
N ASN A 152 13.99 -12.65 7.40
CA ASN A 152 15.20 -13.29 7.92
C ASN A 152 16.37 -13.16 6.93
N TYR A 153 16.11 -13.33 5.63
CA TYR A 153 17.12 -13.08 4.60
C TYR A 153 17.58 -11.62 4.58
N MET A 154 16.66 -10.67 4.65
CA MET A 154 17.01 -9.24 4.66
C MET A 154 17.86 -8.86 5.88
N VAL A 155 17.47 -9.33 7.07
CA VAL A 155 18.24 -9.13 8.31
C VAL A 155 19.63 -9.73 8.19
N ALA A 156 19.75 -10.96 7.66
CA ALA A 156 21.04 -11.60 7.46
C ALA A 156 21.94 -10.82 6.48
N MET A 157 21.39 -10.31 5.38
CA MET A 157 22.15 -9.53 4.39
C MET A 157 22.63 -8.19 4.94
N VAL A 158 21.80 -7.48 5.71
CA VAL A 158 22.19 -6.23 6.38
C VAL A 158 23.27 -6.49 7.43
N ASN A 159 23.09 -7.50 8.29
CA ASN A 159 24.05 -7.82 9.35
C ASN A 159 25.41 -8.25 8.80
N LYS A 160 25.41 -9.01 7.69
CA LYS A 160 26.63 -9.42 7.00
C LYS A 160 27.22 -8.32 6.10
N SER A 161 26.67 -7.10 6.14
CA SER A 161 27.11 -5.96 5.33
C SER A 161 27.18 -6.26 3.82
N LEU A 162 26.31 -7.14 3.33
CA LEU A 162 26.21 -7.49 1.91
C LEU A 162 25.51 -6.40 1.08
N LEU A 163 24.73 -5.55 1.74
CA LEU A 163 24.01 -4.44 1.12
C LEU A 163 24.78 -3.13 1.33
N PRO A 164 24.96 -2.30 0.30
CA PRO A 164 25.64 -1.01 0.40
C PRO A 164 24.73 0.01 1.08
N VAL A 165 24.60 -0.08 2.41
CA VAL A 165 23.79 0.84 3.23
C VAL A 165 24.62 1.92 3.92
N ARG A 166 25.95 1.76 3.98
CA ARG A 166 26.85 2.73 4.61
C ARG A 166 27.63 3.49 3.55
N PHE A 167 27.56 4.81 3.61
CA PHE A 167 28.24 5.72 2.70
C PHE A 167 29.10 6.68 3.51
N ARG A 168 30.24 7.10 2.94
CA ARG A 168 31.13 8.11 3.54
C ARG A 168 31.21 9.36 2.65
N PRO A 169 30.16 10.20 2.61
CA PRO A 169 30.23 11.50 1.95
C PRO A 169 31.38 12.36 2.52
N PRO A 170 32.09 13.13 1.67
CA PRO A 170 33.32 13.85 2.05
C PRO A 170 33.14 14.90 3.15
N LEU A 171 31.90 15.33 3.43
CA LEU A 171 31.58 16.38 4.42
C LEU A 171 30.85 15.88 5.66
N LEU A 172 30.25 14.68 5.64
CA LEU A 172 29.30 14.21 6.67
C LEU A 172 29.79 12.96 7.43
N GLY A 173 30.97 12.43 7.11
CA GLY A 173 31.48 11.22 7.76
C GLY A 173 30.73 9.95 7.33
N GLU A 174 30.67 8.93 8.18
CA GLU A 174 29.94 7.68 7.90
C GLU A 174 28.44 7.82 8.16
N SER A 175 27.65 7.76 7.10
CA SER A 175 26.20 7.88 7.12
C SER A 175 25.54 6.58 6.66
N VAL A 176 24.47 6.17 7.35
CA VAL A 176 23.67 5.00 6.98
C VAL A 176 22.45 5.44 6.19
N PHE A 177 22.37 5.02 4.93
CA PHE A 177 21.23 5.29 4.03
C PHE A 177 20.45 4.02 3.77
N TYR A 178 19.37 3.82 4.54
CA TYR A 178 18.46 2.69 4.37
C TYR A 178 17.00 3.15 4.39
N THR A 179 16.52 3.61 3.23
CA THR A 179 15.16 4.12 3.07
C THR A 179 14.16 3.01 2.74
N ARG A 180 12.87 3.28 2.95
CA ARG A 180 11.79 2.35 2.55
C ARG A 180 11.82 2.04 1.06
N GLY A 181 12.14 3.03 0.22
CA GLY A 181 12.28 2.85 -1.23
C GLY A 181 13.45 1.94 -1.59
N LEU A 182 14.61 2.12 -0.96
CA LEU A 182 15.77 1.25 -1.18
C LEU A 182 15.48 -0.18 -0.74
N LYS A 183 14.85 -0.36 0.43
CA LYS A 183 14.39 -1.67 0.91
C LYS A 183 13.45 -2.34 -0.09
N TYR A 184 12.45 -1.61 -0.60
CA TYR A 184 11.52 -2.13 -1.60
C TYR A 184 12.23 -2.58 -2.89
N ASN A 185 13.21 -1.80 -3.37
CA ASN A 185 14.00 -2.17 -4.54
C ASN A 185 14.83 -3.45 -4.29
N PHE A 186 15.45 -3.59 -3.12
CA PHE A 186 16.15 -4.83 -2.77
C PHE A 186 15.19 -6.01 -2.70
N GLU A 187 14.02 -5.87 -2.08
CA GLU A 187 13.00 -6.93 -2.03
C GLU A 187 12.51 -7.30 -3.44
N LEU A 188 12.32 -6.31 -4.32
CA LEU A 188 11.92 -6.50 -5.71
C LEU A 188 12.97 -7.30 -6.50
N ILE A 189 14.24 -6.90 -6.42
CA ILE A 189 15.36 -7.54 -7.13
C ILE A 189 15.59 -8.96 -6.63
N PHE A 190 15.64 -9.14 -5.31
CA PHE A 190 16.01 -10.42 -4.73
C PHE A 190 14.86 -11.42 -4.68
N PHE A 191 13.61 -10.98 -4.51
CA PHE A 191 12.52 -11.91 -4.22
C PHE A 191 11.38 -11.88 -5.24
N TRP A 192 11.10 -10.73 -5.88
CA TRP A 192 9.87 -10.53 -6.66
C TRP A 192 10.13 -10.34 -8.17
N GLY A 193 11.25 -10.85 -8.69
CA GLY A 193 11.57 -10.80 -10.12
C GLY A 193 10.69 -11.71 -10.99
N PRO A 194 10.57 -11.44 -12.30
CA PRO A 194 9.68 -12.17 -13.22
C PRO A 194 10.02 -13.67 -13.37
N GLY A 195 11.24 -14.09 -13.04
CA GLY A 195 11.62 -15.51 -12.97
C GLY A 195 11.08 -16.25 -11.73
N TRP A 196 10.60 -15.52 -10.72
CA TRP A 196 10.07 -16.05 -9.44
C TRP A 196 8.62 -15.62 -9.17
N CYS A 197 7.89 -15.05 -10.14
CA CYS A 197 6.45 -14.81 -10.03
C CYS A 197 5.64 -16.07 -9.68
N VAL A 198 6.17 -17.26 -9.97
CA VAL A 198 5.60 -18.53 -9.52
C VAL A 198 5.64 -18.69 -7.99
N CYS A 199 6.61 -18.12 -7.28
CA CYS A 199 6.71 -18.23 -5.81
C CYS A 199 5.75 -17.30 -5.05
N VAL A 200 5.27 -16.19 -5.63
CA VAL A 200 4.41 -15.23 -4.92
C VAL A 200 2.93 -15.61 -5.03
N CYS A 201 2.46 -16.06 -6.20
CA CYS A 201 1.13 -16.70 -6.28
C CYS A 201 1.07 -17.96 -5.42
N VAL A 202 2.17 -18.72 -5.37
CA VAL A 202 2.27 -19.87 -4.47
C VAL A 202 2.27 -19.40 -3.01
N CYS A 203 3.05 -18.43 -2.52
CA CYS A 203 3.04 -18.12 -1.07
C CYS A 203 1.71 -17.56 -0.51
N VAL A 204 0.88 -16.86 -1.31
CA VAL A 204 -0.45 -16.42 -0.83
C VAL A 204 -1.50 -17.53 -0.98
N CYS A 205 -1.40 -18.39 -2.00
CA CYS A 205 -2.26 -19.58 -2.13
C CYS A 205 -1.77 -20.83 -1.34
N VAL A 206 -0.52 -20.89 -0.88
CA VAL A 206 0.12 -22.02 -0.15
C VAL A 206 0.15 -21.77 1.36
N CYS A 207 -0.44 -20.67 1.81
CA CYS A 207 -1.08 -20.71 3.14
C CYS A 207 -2.42 -21.47 3.10
N ALA A 208 -2.86 -21.95 1.93
CA ALA A 208 -4.02 -22.84 1.75
C ALA A 208 -3.68 -24.20 1.08
N CYS A 209 -2.39 -24.62 1.00
CA CYS A 209 -1.97 -25.96 0.51
C CYS A 209 -0.60 -26.42 1.04
#